data_AF-A0A1Y2HA51-F1
#
_entry.id   AF-A0A1Y2HA51-F1
#
_cell.length_a   1.000
_cell.length_b   1.000
_cell.length_c   1.000
_cell.angle_alpha   90.00
_cell.angle_beta   90.00
_cell.angle_gamma   90.00
#
_symmetry.space_group_name_H-M   'P 1'
#
loop_
_entity.id
_entity.type
_entity.pdbx_description
1 polymer ?
#
loop_
_entity_poly.entity_id
_entity_poly.type
_entity_poly.pdbx_seq_one_letter_code
_entity_poly.pdbx_strand_id
1 'polypeptide(L)'
;MCCASEQMGMKAICLSPFTIHAYLFRFSSGTVNRSGFKQLGDPESWPSNLPCPILIQDVPHLLKRIRNAMINHEVLINGTTRISWHAIDDLYKQSEQNEGLRLVQHLTKDARSPDAWAKMRVPLARAVLCRKTAHALEHYCTHPDAKGTASFIRQVDTFYSIMTDARPFTKDSITEGGADTRLKQLQGVLEYFEDWKVRVDAEVAAIRANQTLTAKDRAAAIKTVKSHFIAMESFDDLKLTISNFTAATRLLLTRFPFMRVYPRSFSTNCLESYFALARALGRSSTKVTARQMKLVAVSYQLIGHLRSFMSQLKTNYDPITELNMGGVQADTQGGTAQASTAPAQTTIDAAAVVASDLVPPVSVDVESDQMPARASGTESGDEEWEALMDMVNDEEDERLIYELSKLLLADDLTDKEKVDVKEMLDKMLSDVL
;
A
#
# COMPACT_ATOMS: atom_id res chain seq x y z
N MET A 1 -6.86 -29.19 16.41
CA MET A 1 -7.15 -30.36 15.54
C MET A 1 -6.33 -30.22 14.27
N CYS A 2 -5.28 -31.02 14.13
CA CYS A 2 -4.52 -31.17 12.88
C CYS A 2 -5.15 -32.32 12.08
N CYS A 3 -5.63 -32.05 10.87
CA CYS A 3 -5.83 -33.09 9.87
C CYS A 3 -5.50 -32.56 8.47
N ALA A 4 -4.90 -33.46 7.71
CA ALA A 4 -4.07 -33.24 6.54
C ALA A 4 -4.83 -32.91 5.25
N SER A 5 -4.17 -32.19 4.34
CA SER A 5 -4.38 -32.37 2.89
C SER A 5 -3.04 -32.22 2.16
N GLU A 6 -2.46 -33.36 1.80
CA GLU A 6 -1.13 -33.51 1.20
C GLU A 6 -1.21 -33.65 -0.34
N GLN A 7 -1.99 -32.78 -1.01
CA GLN A 7 -2.18 -32.87 -2.47
C GLN A 7 -1.77 -31.64 -3.28
N MET A 8 -1.31 -30.55 -2.68
CA MET A 8 -0.85 -29.36 -3.43
C MET A 8 0.54 -28.83 -3.07
N GLY A 9 1.34 -29.55 -2.28
CA GLY A 9 2.69 -29.10 -1.92
C GLY A 9 2.75 -27.78 -1.13
N MET A 10 1.62 -27.26 -0.65
CA MET A 10 1.55 -26.08 0.22
C MET A 10 1.44 -26.55 1.68
N LYS A 11 2.57 -26.56 2.40
CA LYS A 11 2.57 -26.69 3.87
C LYS A 11 2.28 -25.32 4.48
N ALA A 12 1.02 -25.08 4.85
CA ALA A 12 0.67 -23.98 5.74
C ALA A 12 0.77 -24.48 7.19
N ILE A 13 1.81 -24.05 7.91
CA ILE A 13 1.93 -24.25 9.36
C ILE A 13 1.20 -23.08 10.03
N CYS A 14 0.05 -23.34 10.65
CA CYS A 14 -0.72 -22.33 11.37
C CYS A 14 -0.70 -22.69 12.87
N LEU A 15 0.13 -21.98 13.64
CA LEU A 15 0.35 -22.24 15.08
C LEU A 15 -0.52 -21.36 16.01
N SER A 16 -1.66 -20.86 15.55
CA SER A 16 -2.52 -19.93 16.30
C SER A 16 -4.00 -20.15 16.03
N PRO A 17 -4.93 -19.84 16.97
CA PRO A 17 -6.39 -19.96 16.81
C PRO A 17 -7.02 -19.06 15.72
N PHE A 18 -6.23 -18.38 14.89
CA PHE A 18 -6.76 -17.61 13.76
C PHE A 18 -7.39 -18.54 12.72
N THR A 19 -8.71 -18.44 12.56
CA THR A 19 -9.40 -19.10 11.44
C THR A 19 -9.11 -18.30 10.16
N ILE A 20 -8.37 -18.90 9.23
CA ILE A 20 -8.14 -18.30 7.91
C ILE A 20 -9.40 -18.48 7.07
N HIS A 21 -10.17 -17.39 6.91
CA HIS A 21 -11.43 -17.40 6.15
C HIS A 21 -11.26 -17.17 4.65
N ALA A 22 -10.12 -16.63 4.23
CA ALA A 22 -9.77 -16.45 2.82
C ALA A 22 -8.25 -16.34 2.69
N TYR A 23 -7.70 -16.99 1.66
CA TYR A 23 -6.34 -16.72 1.23
C TYR A 23 -6.37 -15.58 0.24
N LEU A 24 -5.89 -14.41 0.67
CA LEU A 24 -5.69 -13.30 -0.25
C LEU A 24 -4.34 -13.45 -0.91
N PHE A 25 -4.34 -13.98 -2.12
CA PHE A 25 -3.12 -14.04 -2.91
C PHE A 25 -3.00 -12.76 -3.75
N ARG A 26 -1.93 -12.01 -3.48
CA ARG A 26 -1.61 -10.74 -4.14
C ARG A 26 -0.46 -10.97 -5.10
N PHE A 27 -0.58 -10.47 -6.32
CA PHE A 27 0.42 -10.75 -7.34
C PHE A 27 0.84 -9.51 -8.10
N SER A 28 2.11 -9.49 -8.51
CA SER A 28 2.54 -8.64 -9.60
C SER A 28 2.11 -9.28 -10.92
N SER A 29 1.91 -8.48 -11.97
CA SER A 29 1.45 -8.97 -13.29
C SER A 29 2.49 -9.81 -14.05
N GLY A 30 3.52 -10.34 -13.37
CA GLY A 30 4.55 -11.18 -13.94
C GLY A 30 3.98 -12.47 -14.51
N THR A 31 4.63 -12.98 -15.56
CA THR A 31 4.24 -14.22 -16.27
C THR A 31 4.15 -15.42 -15.32
N VAL A 32 5.05 -15.52 -14.34
CA VAL A 32 5.08 -16.58 -13.32
C VAL A 32 3.81 -16.62 -12.47
N ASN A 33 3.34 -15.45 -12.04
CA ASN A 33 2.11 -15.37 -11.24
C ASN A 33 0.89 -15.76 -12.08
N ARG A 34 0.87 -15.36 -13.36
CA ARG A 34 -0.17 -15.76 -14.31
C ARG A 34 -0.18 -17.26 -14.59
N SER A 35 0.99 -17.90 -14.71
CA SER A 35 1.04 -19.36 -14.79
C SER A 35 0.56 -20.03 -13.50
N GLY A 36 0.88 -19.45 -12.34
CA GLY A 36 0.36 -19.91 -11.05
C GLY A 36 -1.17 -19.90 -11.02
N PHE A 37 -1.82 -18.85 -11.54
CA PHE A 37 -3.29 -18.81 -11.64
C PHE A 37 -3.87 -19.92 -12.48
N LYS A 38 -3.27 -20.21 -13.64
CA LYS A 38 -3.72 -21.31 -14.50
C LYS A 38 -3.62 -22.67 -13.80
N GLN A 39 -2.67 -22.80 -12.87
CA GLN A 39 -2.49 -24.02 -12.07
C GLN A 39 -3.49 -24.12 -10.90
N LEU A 40 -3.92 -22.98 -10.34
CA LEU A 40 -4.93 -22.97 -9.27
C LEU A 40 -6.33 -23.38 -9.75
N GLY A 41 -6.55 -23.45 -11.06
CA GLY A 41 -7.82 -23.85 -11.67
C GLY A 41 -8.90 -22.78 -11.56
N ASP A 42 -10.08 -23.10 -12.11
CA ASP A 42 -11.24 -22.22 -11.97
C ASP A 42 -11.74 -22.23 -10.52
N PRO A 43 -12.18 -21.09 -9.96
CA PRO A 43 -12.72 -21.01 -8.60
C PRO A 43 -13.83 -22.04 -8.32
N GLU A 44 -14.61 -22.41 -9.34
CA GLU A 44 -15.66 -23.42 -9.27
C GLU A 44 -15.14 -24.85 -9.06
N SER A 45 -13.88 -25.11 -9.44
CA SER A 45 -13.21 -26.40 -9.23
C SER A 45 -12.53 -26.53 -7.87
N TRP A 46 -12.58 -25.47 -7.05
CA TRP A 46 -11.92 -25.45 -5.74
C TRP A 46 -12.65 -26.35 -4.72
N PRO A 47 -11.94 -27.11 -3.87
CA PRO A 47 -12.57 -27.97 -2.87
C PRO A 47 -13.47 -27.15 -1.94
N SER A 48 -14.73 -27.58 -1.78
CA SER A 48 -15.75 -26.86 -0.99
C SER A 48 -15.41 -26.74 0.50
N ASN A 49 -14.46 -27.54 0.98
CA ASN A 49 -13.95 -27.52 2.35
C ASN A 49 -12.75 -26.59 2.54
N LEU A 50 -12.20 -26.01 1.47
CA LEU A 50 -11.08 -25.07 1.54
C LEU A 50 -11.55 -23.63 1.26
N PRO A 51 -11.01 -22.63 1.96
CA PRO A 51 -11.26 -21.24 1.62
C PRO A 51 -10.85 -20.98 0.17
N CYS A 52 -11.78 -20.50 -0.66
CA CYS A 52 -11.46 -20.11 -2.03
C CYS A 52 -10.40 -18.99 -2.01
N PRO A 53 -9.29 -19.12 -2.75
CA PRO A 53 -8.32 -18.06 -2.87
C PRO A 53 -8.96 -16.83 -3.54
N ILE A 54 -8.81 -15.67 -2.91
CA ILE A 54 -9.24 -14.39 -3.45
C ILE A 54 -8.03 -13.76 -4.12
N LEU A 55 -8.12 -13.56 -5.42
CA LEU A 55 -7.01 -13.11 -6.25
C LEU A 55 -7.17 -11.63 -6.55
N ILE A 56 -6.19 -10.80 -6.16
CA ILE A 56 -6.26 -9.37 -6.41
C ILE A 56 -4.93 -8.87 -6.97
N GLN A 57 -5.01 -8.07 -8.03
CA GLN A 57 -3.86 -7.44 -8.62
C GLN A 57 -3.45 -6.20 -7.82
N ASP A 58 -2.16 -5.91 -7.76
CA ASP A 58 -1.70 -4.65 -7.18
C ASP A 58 -2.21 -3.43 -7.99
N VAL A 59 -3.03 -2.62 -7.31
CA VAL A 59 -3.76 -1.48 -7.88
C VAL A 59 -2.82 -0.36 -8.36
N PRO A 60 -1.82 0.09 -7.59
CA PRO A 60 -0.74 0.96 -8.08
C PRO A 60 -0.07 0.48 -9.36
N HIS A 61 0.23 -0.82 -9.48
CA HIS A 61 0.82 -1.36 -10.70
C HIS A 61 -0.13 -1.31 -11.89
N LEU A 62 -1.42 -1.58 -11.67
CA LEU A 62 -2.43 -1.44 -12.71
C LEU A 62 -2.57 0.00 -13.19
N LEU A 63 -2.58 0.99 -12.28
CA LEU A 63 -2.60 2.41 -12.62
C LEU A 63 -1.42 2.79 -13.52
N LYS A 64 -0.21 2.34 -13.17
CA LYS A 64 1.01 2.59 -13.96
C LYS A 64 0.90 2.02 -15.37
N ARG A 65 0.35 0.81 -15.52
CA ARG A 65 0.17 0.15 -16.82
C ARG A 65 -0.85 0.87 -17.68
N ILE A 66 -1.98 1.30 -17.12
CA ILE A 66 -2.97 2.10 -17.86
C ILE A 66 -2.35 3.39 -18.38
N ARG A 67 -1.61 4.14 -17.54
CA ARG A 67 -0.89 5.35 -17.96
C ARG A 67 0.16 5.06 -19.03
N ASN A 68 0.92 3.98 -18.90
CA ASN A 68 1.91 3.59 -19.91
C ASN A 68 1.25 3.16 -21.24
N ALA A 69 0.07 2.55 -21.21
CA ALA A 69 -0.68 2.20 -22.42
C ALA A 69 -1.11 3.47 -23.17
N MET A 70 -1.59 4.50 -22.47
CA MET A 70 -1.90 5.78 -23.10
C MET A 70 -0.67 6.42 -23.75
N ILE A 71 0.49 6.39 -23.07
CA ILE A 71 1.74 6.93 -23.63
C ILE A 71 2.14 6.17 -24.90
N ASN A 72 2.07 4.83 -24.87
CA ASN A 72 2.56 3.99 -25.96
C ASN A 72 1.64 3.99 -27.20
N HIS A 73 0.33 4.15 -26.99
CA HIS A 73 -0.64 4.14 -28.09
C HIS A 73 -1.00 5.55 -28.56
N GLU A 74 -0.72 6.57 -27.75
CA GLU A 74 -1.03 8.00 -27.94
C GLU A 74 -2.53 8.30 -28.03
N VAL A 75 -3.32 7.47 -28.70
CA VAL A 75 -4.76 7.58 -28.85
C VAL A 75 -5.44 6.22 -28.59
N LEU A 76 -6.43 6.24 -27.70
CA LEU A 76 -7.40 5.17 -27.49
C LEU A 76 -8.75 5.62 -28.06
N ILE A 77 -9.58 4.67 -28.54
CA ILE A 77 -10.87 4.99 -29.15
C ILE A 77 -11.96 4.13 -28.52
N ASN A 78 -12.91 4.77 -27.85
CA ASN A 78 -14.09 4.15 -27.27
C ASN A 78 -15.34 4.56 -28.06
N GLY A 79 -15.71 3.76 -29.07
CA GLY A 79 -16.77 4.11 -30.00
C GLY A 79 -16.43 5.39 -30.76
N THR A 80 -17.23 6.44 -30.61
CA THR A 80 -16.96 7.76 -31.22
C THR A 80 -16.05 8.64 -30.35
N THR A 81 -15.76 8.23 -29.11
CA THR A 81 -14.99 9.02 -28.16
C THR A 81 -13.51 8.74 -28.33
N ARG A 82 -12.73 9.76 -28.67
CA ARG A 82 -11.27 9.70 -28.71
C ARG A 82 -10.68 10.10 -27.37
N ILE A 83 -9.68 9.35 -26.93
CA ILE A 83 -8.94 9.54 -25.67
C ILE A 83 -7.48 9.71 -26.08
N SER A 84 -6.91 10.89 -25.86
CA SER A 84 -5.62 11.26 -26.44
C SER A 84 -4.63 11.69 -25.37
N TRP A 85 -3.42 11.12 -25.42
CA TRP A 85 -2.28 11.59 -24.64
C TRP A 85 -1.89 13.02 -25.02
N HIS A 86 -2.10 13.42 -26.28
CA HIS A 86 -1.82 14.78 -26.74
C HIS A 86 -2.71 15.83 -26.03
N ALA A 87 -3.93 15.46 -25.60
CA ALA A 87 -4.74 16.36 -24.79
C ALA A 87 -4.09 16.67 -23.43
N ILE A 88 -3.41 15.68 -22.82
CA ILE A 88 -2.65 15.86 -21.58
C ILE A 88 -1.38 16.71 -21.84
N ASP A 89 -0.71 16.47 -22.97
CA ASP A 89 0.46 17.25 -23.39
C ASP A 89 0.11 18.73 -23.61
N ASP A 90 -1.01 19.00 -24.29
CA ASP A 90 -1.46 20.36 -24.54
C ASP A 90 -1.95 21.06 -23.27
N LEU A 91 -2.65 20.35 -22.38
CA LEU A 91 -2.98 20.88 -21.06
C LEU A 91 -1.72 21.27 -20.27
N TYR A 92 -0.67 20.44 -20.32
CA TYR A 92 0.61 20.75 -19.68
C TYR A 92 1.21 22.03 -20.28
N LYS A 93 1.32 22.13 -21.61
CA LYS A 93 1.88 23.32 -22.29
C LYS A 93 1.10 24.59 -21.95
N GLN A 94 -0.23 24.53 -21.98
CA GLN A 94 -1.10 25.65 -21.62
C GLN A 94 -0.90 26.06 -20.16
N SER A 95 -0.72 25.09 -19.26
CA SER A 95 -0.39 25.35 -17.86
C SER A 95 0.99 25.99 -17.67
N GLU A 96 1.98 25.69 -18.52
CA GLU A 96 3.32 26.31 -18.48
C GLU A 96 3.31 27.73 -19.05
N GLN A 97 2.50 27.96 -20.08
CA GLN A 97 2.39 29.25 -20.78
C GLN A 97 1.52 30.27 -20.04
N ASN A 98 0.82 29.85 -18.98
CA ASN A 98 0.00 30.76 -18.19
C ASN A 98 0.88 31.79 -17.49
N GLU A 99 0.67 33.08 -17.75
CA GLU A 99 1.50 34.19 -17.22
C GLU A 99 1.45 34.34 -15.68
N GLY A 100 0.54 33.62 -15.01
CA GLY A 100 0.40 33.59 -13.55
C GLY A 100 0.69 32.22 -12.93
N LEU A 101 -0.17 31.79 -12.00
CA LEU A 101 -0.05 30.48 -11.37
C LEU A 101 -0.33 29.37 -12.39
N ARG A 102 0.52 28.34 -12.43
CA ARG A 102 0.30 27.15 -13.26
C ARG A 102 -1.09 26.57 -13.00
N LEU A 103 -1.86 26.35 -14.06
CA LEU A 103 -3.22 25.80 -14.01
C LEU A 103 -3.26 24.41 -13.34
N VAL A 104 -2.20 23.61 -13.55
CA VAL A 104 -2.11 22.22 -13.08
C VAL A 104 -0.73 21.94 -12.48
N GLN A 105 -0.48 22.47 -11.28
CA GLN A 105 0.83 22.39 -10.61
C GLN A 105 1.34 20.95 -10.42
N HIS A 106 0.46 19.99 -10.15
CA HIS A 106 0.84 18.59 -9.92
C HIS A 106 1.24 17.83 -11.19
N LEU A 107 0.88 18.35 -12.36
CA LEU A 107 1.30 17.76 -13.64
C LEU A 107 2.69 18.28 -13.99
N THR A 108 3.71 17.51 -13.59
CA THR A 108 5.12 17.84 -13.84
C THR A 108 5.58 17.33 -15.21
N LYS A 109 6.72 17.84 -15.68
CA LYS A 109 7.39 17.35 -16.90
C LYS A 109 7.59 15.83 -16.87
N ASP A 110 7.99 15.28 -15.72
CA ASP A 110 8.22 13.84 -15.53
C ASP A 110 6.91 13.03 -15.57
N ALA A 111 5.78 13.62 -15.18
CA ALA A 111 4.48 12.97 -15.28
C ALA A 111 4.01 12.89 -16.75
N ARG A 112 4.28 13.95 -17.53
CA ARG A 112 3.95 14.09 -18.96
C ARG A 112 4.87 13.27 -19.88
N SER A 113 6.16 13.20 -19.58
CA SER A 113 7.16 12.48 -20.38
C SER A 113 8.07 11.65 -19.48
N PRO A 114 7.53 10.59 -18.86
CA PRO A 114 8.30 9.76 -17.94
C PRO A 114 9.38 8.98 -18.69
N ASP A 115 10.62 9.05 -18.19
CA ASP A 115 11.70 8.13 -18.56
C ASP A 115 11.45 6.71 -18.00
N ALA A 116 12.40 5.79 -18.19
CA ALA A 116 12.26 4.41 -17.71
C ALA A 116 12.03 4.32 -16.19
N TRP A 117 12.65 5.20 -15.40
CA TRP A 117 12.51 5.22 -13.94
C TRP A 117 11.21 5.87 -13.50
N ALA A 118 10.84 7.00 -14.10
CA ALA A 118 9.59 7.72 -13.87
C ALA A 118 8.36 6.89 -14.27
N LYS A 119 8.48 5.99 -15.26
CA LYS A 119 7.44 5.01 -15.59
C LYS A 119 7.12 4.08 -14.42
N MET A 120 8.05 3.86 -13.49
CA MET A 120 7.82 3.03 -12.30
C MET A 120 7.22 3.80 -11.12
N ARG A 121 7.20 5.15 -11.16
CA ARG A 121 6.70 6.00 -10.07
C ARG A 121 5.19 6.12 -10.11
N VAL A 122 4.52 5.51 -9.13
CA VAL A 122 3.06 5.59 -8.95
C VAL A 122 2.56 7.02 -8.77
N PRO A 123 3.23 7.92 -8.00
CA PRO A 123 2.77 9.30 -7.84
C PRO A 123 2.67 10.06 -9.16
N LEU A 124 3.59 9.84 -10.11
CA LEU A 124 3.55 10.46 -11.43
C LEU A 124 2.38 9.92 -12.27
N ALA A 125 2.10 8.61 -12.21
CA ALA A 125 0.92 8.03 -12.85
C ALA A 125 -0.36 8.61 -12.25
N ARG A 126 -0.40 8.77 -10.93
CA ARG A 126 -1.54 9.34 -10.20
C ARG A 126 -1.76 10.81 -10.53
N ALA A 127 -0.70 11.59 -10.68
CA ALA A 127 -0.79 12.99 -11.10
C ALA A 127 -1.52 13.13 -12.45
N VAL A 128 -1.25 12.24 -13.41
CA VAL A 128 -1.92 12.23 -14.71
C VAL A 128 -3.36 11.71 -14.58
N LEU A 129 -3.53 10.54 -13.97
CA LEU A 129 -4.80 9.82 -13.91
C LEU A 129 -5.59 10.16 -12.65
N CYS A 130 -5.85 11.45 -12.41
CA CYS A 130 -6.68 11.90 -11.29
C CYS A 130 -7.80 12.86 -11.67
N ARG A 131 -8.78 12.98 -10.76
CA ARG A 131 -9.93 13.88 -10.90
C ARG A 131 -9.54 15.32 -11.18
N LYS A 132 -8.48 15.84 -10.55
CA LYS A 132 -7.99 17.21 -10.78
C LYS A 132 -7.53 17.41 -12.22
N THR A 133 -6.84 16.43 -12.80
CA THR A 133 -6.42 16.47 -14.20
C THR A 133 -7.59 16.32 -15.15
N ALA A 134 -8.56 15.45 -14.86
CA ALA A 134 -9.79 15.36 -15.64
C ALA A 134 -10.57 16.69 -15.65
N HIS A 135 -10.73 17.33 -14.49
CA HIS A 135 -11.35 18.64 -14.38
C HIS A 135 -10.58 19.70 -15.18
N ALA A 136 -9.25 19.72 -15.07
CA ALA A 136 -8.43 20.65 -15.83
C ALA A 136 -8.52 20.43 -17.36
N LEU A 137 -8.63 19.19 -17.82
CA LEU A 137 -8.89 18.87 -19.23
C LEU A 137 -10.23 19.42 -19.69
N GLU A 138 -11.29 19.29 -18.88
CA GLU A 138 -12.64 19.75 -19.25
C GLU A 138 -12.74 21.28 -19.33
N HIS A 139 -12.02 21.99 -18.47
CA HIS A 139 -12.20 23.43 -18.28
C HIS A 139 -11.13 24.30 -18.93
N TYR A 140 -9.89 23.80 -19.03
CA TYR A 140 -8.77 24.61 -19.48
C TYR A 140 -8.17 24.12 -20.80
N CYS A 141 -8.29 22.84 -21.12
CA CYS A 141 -7.70 22.29 -22.34
C CYS A 141 -8.58 22.57 -23.57
N THR A 142 -7.97 23.12 -24.61
CA THR A 142 -8.64 23.40 -25.90
C THR A 142 -8.58 22.23 -26.89
N HIS A 143 -7.88 21.13 -26.55
CA HIS A 143 -7.74 19.98 -27.43
C HIS A 143 -9.11 19.30 -27.68
N PRO A 144 -9.45 18.92 -28.92
CA PRO A 144 -10.77 18.35 -29.25
C PRO A 144 -11.10 17.09 -28.45
N ASP A 145 -10.11 16.24 -28.20
CA ASP A 145 -10.26 14.99 -27.44
C ASP A 145 -10.22 15.19 -25.91
N ALA A 146 -10.18 16.42 -25.38
CA ALA A 146 -10.03 16.69 -23.95
C ALA A 146 -11.19 16.11 -23.12
N LYS A 147 -12.44 16.27 -23.58
CA LYS A 147 -13.64 15.73 -22.89
C LYS A 147 -13.63 14.21 -22.82
N GLY A 148 -13.29 13.54 -23.93
CA GLY A 148 -13.19 12.08 -23.97
C GLY A 148 -12.10 11.56 -23.05
N THR A 149 -10.94 12.23 -23.05
CA THR A 149 -9.81 11.92 -22.18
C THR A 149 -10.15 12.13 -20.70
N ALA A 150 -10.85 13.22 -20.36
CA ALA A 150 -11.28 13.50 -18.99
C ALA A 150 -12.27 12.44 -18.47
N SER A 151 -13.26 12.05 -19.29
CA SER A 151 -14.21 10.99 -18.96
C SER A 151 -13.49 9.67 -18.65
N PHE A 152 -12.53 9.27 -19.50
CA PHE A 152 -11.69 8.10 -19.24
C PHE A 152 -10.90 8.21 -17.93
N ILE A 153 -10.25 9.35 -17.67
CA ILE A 153 -9.49 9.58 -16.44
C ILE A 153 -10.39 9.48 -15.21
N ARG A 154 -11.65 9.95 -15.26
CA ARG A 154 -12.61 9.82 -14.15
C ARG A 154 -12.92 8.36 -13.83
N GLN A 155 -13.02 7.47 -14.83
CA GLN A 155 -13.23 6.04 -14.59
C GLN A 155 -12.04 5.42 -13.85
N VAL A 156 -10.82 5.72 -14.31
CA VAL A 156 -9.60 5.19 -13.70
C VAL A 156 -9.36 5.79 -12.30
N ASP A 157 -9.64 7.08 -12.11
CA ASP A 157 -9.58 7.78 -10.83
C ASP A 157 -10.56 7.18 -9.81
N THR A 158 -11.78 6.86 -10.25
CA THR A 158 -12.81 6.23 -9.41
C THR A 158 -12.34 4.88 -8.91
N PHE A 159 -11.86 4.02 -9.81
CA PHE A 159 -11.26 2.73 -9.44
C PHE A 159 -10.11 2.89 -8.44
N TYR A 160 -9.11 3.71 -8.76
CA TYR A 160 -7.92 3.86 -7.92
C TYR A 160 -8.26 4.45 -6.55
N SER A 161 -9.10 5.49 -6.50
CA SER A 161 -9.45 6.19 -5.26
C SER A 161 -10.24 5.29 -4.31
N ILE A 162 -11.16 4.48 -4.82
CA ILE A 162 -11.90 3.51 -3.98
C ILE A 162 -10.97 2.43 -3.44
N MET A 163 -10.13 1.86 -4.31
CA MET A 163 -9.23 0.75 -3.94
C MET A 163 -8.08 1.20 -3.01
N THR A 164 -7.83 2.49 -2.91
CA THR A 164 -6.83 3.08 -2.00
C THR A 164 -7.45 3.90 -0.86
N ASP A 165 -8.79 3.89 -0.74
CA ASP A 165 -9.51 4.63 0.31
C ASP A 165 -9.08 4.12 1.70
N ALA A 166 -8.88 5.06 2.62
CA ALA A 166 -8.61 4.75 4.03
C ALA A 166 -9.91 4.44 4.79
N ARG A 167 -11.06 4.89 4.29
CA ARG A 167 -12.36 4.60 4.89
C ARG A 167 -12.75 3.15 4.63
N PRO A 168 -13.07 2.38 5.67
CA PRO A 168 -13.44 0.98 5.50
C PRO A 168 -14.82 0.85 4.83
N PHE A 169 -15.07 -0.30 4.25
CA PHE A 169 -16.41 -0.81 3.98
C PHE A 169 -16.97 -1.45 5.27
N THR A 170 -18.26 -1.23 5.52
CA THR A 170 -19.01 -1.78 6.64
C THR A 170 -20.24 -2.52 6.13
N LYS A 171 -21.01 -3.17 7.02
CA LYS A 171 -22.27 -3.85 6.65
C LYS A 171 -23.22 -2.95 5.83
N ASP A 172 -23.29 -1.67 6.19
CA ASP A 172 -24.15 -0.70 5.48
C ASP A 172 -23.71 -0.49 4.03
N SER A 173 -22.43 -0.71 3.73
CA SER A 173 -21.90 -0.59 2.37
C SER A 173 -22.34 -1.67 1.39
N ILE A 174 -22.83 -2.82 1.89
CA ILE A 174 -23.37 -3.89 1.06
C ILE A 174 -24.89 -3.94 1.07
N THR A 175 -25.53 -3.09 1.87
CA THR A 175 -26.98 -3.00 2.00
C THR A 175 -27.54 -2.25 0.79
N GLU A 176 -28.57 -2.82 0.14
CA GLU A 176 -29.22 -2.18 -0.99
C GLU A 176 -29.86 -0.85 -0.56
N GLY A 177 -29.66 0.22 -1.34
CA GLY A 177 -30.07 1.57 -0.97
C GLY A 177 -29.22 2.24 0.11
N GLY A 178 -28.14 1.60 0.57
CA GLY A 178 -27.19 2.19 1.50
C GLY A 178 -26.50 3.45 0.96
N ALA A 179 -26.01 4.29 1.88
CA ALA A 179 -25.36 5.56 1.52
C ALA A 179 -24.00 5.39 0.82
N ASP A 180 -23.33 4.25 1.01
CA ASP A 180 -22.02 3.99 0.41
C ASP A 180 -22.16 3.40 -1.00
N THR A 181 -21.98 4.25 -2.00
CA THR A 181 -22.10 3.89 -3.41
C THR A 181 -20.82 3.31 -4.02
N ARG A 182 -19.73 3.15 -3.25
CA ARG A 182 -18.41 2.84 -3.82
C ARG A 182 -18.39 1.48 -4.54
N LEU A 183 -19.02 0.44 -4.01
CA LEU A 183 -19.10 -0.86 -4.71
C LEU A 183 -19.87 -0.75 -6.04
N LYS A 184 -20.94 0.03 -6.07
CA LYS A 184 -21.70 0.32 -7.30
C LYS A 184 -20.87 1.12 -8.30
N GLN A 185 -20.07 2.07 -7.83
CA GLN A 185 -19.14 2.84 -8.67
C GLN A 185 -18.07 1.94 -9.28
N LEU A 186 -17.49 1.00 -8.53
CA LEU A 186 -16.56 0.01 -9.07
C LEU A 186 -17.20 -0.85 -10.17
N GLN A 187 -18.44 -1.28 -9.95
CA GLN A 187 -19.18 -2.04 -10.95
C GLN A 187 -19.40 -1.20 -12.24
N GLY A 188 -19.77 0.08 -12.12
CA GLY A 188 -19.90 0.97 -13.27
C GLY A 188 -18.58 1.20 -14.02
N VAL A 189 -17.44 1.21 -13.32
CA VAL A 189 -16.12 1.22 -13.98
C VAL A 189 -15.91 -0.05 -14.79
N LEU A 190 -16.25 -1.22 -14.24
CA LEU A 190 -16.10 -2.49 -14.95
C LEU A 190 -16.98 -2.54 -16.21
N GLU A 191 -18.25 -2.16 -16.09
CA GLU A 191 -19.21 -2.07 -17.20
C GLU A 191 -18.68 -1.16 -18.32
N TYR A 192 -18.14 0.01 -17.96
CA TYR A 192 -17.54 0.92 -18.94
C TYR A 192 -16.44 0.24 -19.79
N PHE A 193 -15.56 -0.55 -19.17
CA PHE A 193 -14.49 -1.25 -19.88
C PHE A 193 -14.98 -2.51 -20.62
N GLU A 194 -15.96 -3.22 -20.08
CA GLU A 194 -16.57 -4.39 -20.73
C GLU A 194 -17.30 -4.00 -22.01
N ASP A 195 -18.14 -2.97 -21.96
CA ASP A 195 -18.83 -2.43 -23.13
C ASP A 195 -17.85 -1.97 -24.22
N TRP A 196 -16.75 -1.34 -23.80
CA TRP A 196 -15.68 -0.94 -24.72
C TRP A 196 -15.01 -2.17 -25.36
N LYS A 197 -14.68 -3.18 -24.55
CA LYS A 197 -14.10 -4.43 -25.07
C LYS A 197 -15.02 -5.13 -26.06
N VAL A 198 -16.33 -5.20 -25.79
CA VAL A 198 -17.31 -5.81 -26.71
C VAL A 198 -17.28 -5.13 -28.07
N ARG A 199 -17.21 -3.79 -28.12
CA ARG A 199 -17.10 -3.04 -29.38
C ARG A 199 -15.81 -3.37 -30.14
N VAL A 200 -14.68 -3.39 -29.44
CA VAL A 200 -13.37 -3.71 -30.03
C VAL A 200 -13.37 -5.13 -30.60
N ASP A 201 -13.92 -6.10 -29.88
CA ASP A 201 -14.02 -7.49 -30.33
C ASP A 201 -14.95 -7.63 -31.54
N ALA A 202 -16.06 -6.89 -31.58
CA ALA A 202 -16.97 -6.86 -32.72
C ALA A 202 -16.30 -6.29 -33.98
N GLU A 203 -15.55 -5.19 -33.85
CA GLU A 203 -14.77 -4.62 -34.96
C GLU A 203 -13.69 -5.60 -35.47
N VAL A 204 -12.98 -6.26 -34.55
CA VAL A 204 -12.00 -7.30 -34.90
C VAL A 204 -12.66 -8.47 -35.64
N ALA A 205 -13.84 -8.90 -35.21
CA ALA A 205 -14.60 -9.95 -35.88
C ALA A 205 -15.02 -9.54 -37.30
N ALA A 206 -15.50 -8.30 -37.46
CA ALA A 206 -15.86 -7.76 -38.77
C ALA A 206 -14.66 -7.69 -39.74
N ILE A 207 -13.49 -7.25 -39.26
CA ILE A 207 -12.25 -7.23 -40.07
C ILE A 207 -11.83 -8.65 -40.47
N ARG A 208 -11.97 -9.62 -39.58
CA ARG A 208 -11.66 -11.04 -39.89
C ARG A 208 -12.60 -11.62 -40.95
N ALA A 209 -13.87 -11.26 -40.91
CA ALA A 209 -14.87 -11.68 -41.89
C ALA A 209 -14.69 -10.98 -43.25
N ASN A 210 -13.97 -9.86 -43.32
CA ASN A 210 -13.77 -9.12 -44.55
C ASN A 210 -12.81 -9.85 -45.53
N GLN A 211 -13.41 -10.45 -46.56
CA GLN A 211 -12.70 -11.22 -47.58
C GLN A 211 -12.01 -10.33 -48.64
N THR A 212 -12.33 -9.04 -48.73
CA THR A 212 -11.71 -8.13 -49.71
C THR A 212 -10.29 -7.70 -49.32
N LEU A 213 -9.97 -7.76 -48.03
CA LEU A 213 -8.64 -7.45 -47.51
C LEU A 213 -7.69 -8.64 -47.70
N THR A 214 -6.40 -8.36 -47.92
CA THR A 214 -5.38 -9.40 -47.84
C THR A 214 -5.19 -9.86 -46.39
N ALA A 215 -4.58 -11.03 -46.19
CA ALA A 215 -4.27 -11.51 -44.83
C ALA A 215 -3.36 -10.54 -44.06
N LYS A 216 -2.43 -9.90 -44.76
CA LYS A 216 -1.52 -8.88 -44.21
C LYS A 216 -2.29 -7.64 -43.77
N ASP A 217 -3.20 -7.14 -44.61
CA ASP A 217 -3.98 -5.93 -44.30
C ASP A 217 -4.95 -6.18 -43.14
N ARG A 218 -5.57 -7.37 -43.09
CA ARG A 218 -6.38 -7.78 -41.92
C ARG A 218 -5.57 -7.78 -40.63
N ALA A 219 -4.37 -8.35 -40.64
CA ALA A 219 -3.52 -8.39 -39.44
C ALA A 219 -3.12 -6.99 -38.97
N ALA A 220 -2.78 -6.09 -39.89
CA ALA A 220 -2.47 -4.70 -39.59
C ALA A 220 -3.70 -3.96 -39.01
N ALA A 221 -4.86 -4.08 -39.65
CA ALA A 221 -6.09 -3.46 -39.17
C ALA A 221 -6.52 -3.95 -37.78
N ILE A 222 -6.43 -5.27 -37.53
CA ILE A 222 -6.70 -5.85 -36.20
C ILE A 222 -5.73 -5.29 -35.15
N LYS A 223 -4.45 -5.14 -35.49
CA LYS A 223 -3.45 -4.56 -34.58
C LYS A 223 -3.81 -3.12 -34.23
N THR A 224 -4.22 -2.31 -35.22
CA THR A 224 -4.67 -0.93 -35.01
C THR A 224 -5.91 -0.88 -34.11
N VAL A 225 -6.95 -1.64 -34.41
CA VAL A 225 -8.18 -1.67 -33.59
C VAL A 225 -7.89 -2.12 -32.16
N LYS A 226 -7.03 -3.12 -31.96
CA LYS A 226 -6.63 -3.54 -30.61
C LYS A 226 -5.85 -2.46 -29.86
N SER A 227 -5.07 -1.62 -30.56
CA SER A 227 -4.37 -0.48 -29.93
C SER A 227 -5.30 0.65 -29.50
N HIS A 228 -6.56 0.65 -29.96
CA HIS A 228 -7.57 1.59 -29.48
C HIS A 228 -8.06 1.25 -28.07
N PHE A 229 -7.70 0.10 -27.50
CA PHE A 229 -8.07 -0.31 -26.15
C PHE A 229 -6.85 -0.31 -25.23
N ILE A 230 -7.08 -0.35 -23.92
CA ILE A 230 -5.99 -0.66 -22.98
C ILE A 230 -5.44 -2.07 -23.26
N ALA A 231 -4.19 -2.34 -22.84
CA ALA A 231 -3.63 -3.69 -22.96
C ALA A 231 -4.58 -4.72 -22.32
N MET A 232 -4.85 -5.82 -23.04
CA MET A 232 -5.84 -6.83 -22.62
C MET A 232 -5.50 -7.40 -21.23
N GLU A 233 -4.22 -7.60 -20.97
CA GLU A 233 -3.72 -8.05 -19.67
C GLU A 233 -4.08 -7.09 -18.52
N SER A 234 -4.10 -5.78 -18.81
CA SER A 234 -4.50 -4.76 -17.83
C SER A 234 -6.01 -4.76 -17.62
N PHE A 235 -6.79 -5.00 -18.67
CA PHE A 235 -8.24 -5.17 -18.54
C PHE A 235 -8.61 -6.41 -17.72
N ASP A 236 -8.00 -7.56 -18.01
CA ASP A 236 -8.25 -8.80 -17.27
C ASP A 236 -7.94 -8.62 -15.78
N ASP A 237 -6.82 -7.95 -15.47
CA ASP A 237 -6.42 -7.67 -14.09
C ASP A 237 -7.36 -6.67 -13.40
N LEU A 238 -7.88 -5.67 -14.13
CA LEU A 238 -8.88 -4.73 -13.62
C LEU A 238 -10.17 -5.47 -13.26
N LYS A 239 -10.67 -6.31 -14.19
CA LYS A 239 -11.87 -7.12 -14.01
C LYS A 239 -11.72 -8.07 -12.84
N LEU A 240 -10.62 -8.82 -12.78
CA LEU A 240 -10.30 -9.74 -11.68
C LEU A 240 -10.29 -9.00 -10.34
N THR A 241 -9.60 -7.86 -10.28
CA THR A 241 -9.48 -7.06 -9.06
C THR A 241 -10.83 -6.55 -8.56
N ILE A 242 -11.63 -5.92 -9.43
CA ILE A 242 -12.94 -5.38 -9.07
C ILE A 242 -13.89 -6.50 -8.63
N SER A 243 -13.96 -7.58 -9.41
CA SER A 243 -14.88 -8.69 -9.15
C SER A 243 -14.54 -9.40 -7.84
N ASN A 244 -13.26 -9.75 -7.65
CA ASN A 244 -12.82 -10.48 -6.46
C ASN A 244 -12.85 -9.60 -5.22
N PHE A 245 -12.48 -8.32 -5.30
CA PHE A 245 -12.61 -7.40 -4.18
C PHE A 245 -14.08 -7.23 -3.75
N THR A 246 -14.99 -7.09 -4.71
CA THR A 246 -16.42 -6.93 -4.45
C THR A 246 -17.01 -8.19 -3.82
N ALA A 247 -16.71 -9.37 -4.38
CA ALA A 247 -17.14 -10.65 -3.85
C ALA A 247 -16.58 -10.89 -2.43
N ALA A 248 -15.30 -10.62 -2.21
CA ALA A 248 -14.64 -10.72 -0.91
C ALA A 248 -15.33 -9.83 0.12
N THR A 249 -15.52 -8.55 -0.21
CA THR A 249 -16.14 -7.56 0.67
C THR A 249 -17.56 -7.97 1.06
N ARG A 250 -18.37 -8.42 0.08
CA ARG A 250 -19.73 -8.91 0.34
C ARG A 250 -19.73 -10.14 1.23
N LEU A 251 -18.90 -11.14 0.94
CA LEU A 251 -18.80 -12.37 1.74
C LEU A 251 -18.41 -12.05 3.19
N LEU A 252 -17.34 -11.27 3.36
CA LEU A 252 -16.79 -10.91 4.65
C LEU A 252 -17.78 -10.14 5.52
N LEU A 253 -18.48 -9.15 4.95
CA LEU A 253 -19.45 -8.34 5.70
C LEU A 253 -20.79 -9.04 5.92
N THR A 254 -21.17 -9.98 5.06
CA THR A 254 -22.35 -10.83 5.28
C THR A 254 -22.08 -11.81 6.42
N ARG A 255 -20.89 -12.42 6.44
CA ARG A 255 -20.50 -13.41 7.45
C ARG A 255 -20.12 -12.79 8.78
N PHE A 256 -19.45 -11.63 8.75
CA PHE A 256 -18.96 -10.91 9.92
C PHE A 256 -19.41 -9.44 9.87
N PRO A 257 -20.66 -9.14 10.23
CA PRO A 257 -21.22 -7.79 10.12
C PRO A 257 -20.51 -6.70 10.94
N PHE A 258 -19.78 -7.10 11.98
CA PHE A 258 -18.99 -6.20 12.82
C PHE A 258 -17.63 -5.84 12.20
N MET A 259 -17.19 -6.54 11.15
CA MET A 259 -15.89 -6.34 10.55
C MET A 259 -15.84 -5.08 9.68
N ARG A 260 -14.64 -4.52 9.56
CA ARG A 260 -14.34 -3.38 8.69
C ARG A 260 -13.36 -3.83 7.61
N VAL A 261 -13.72 -3.63 6.35
CA VAL A 261 -12.90 -4.05 5.21
C VAL A 261 -12.21 -2.83 4.60
N TYR A 262 -10.89 -2.72 4.78
CA TYR A 262 -10.11 -1.59 4.28
C TYR A 262 -9.57 -1.86 2.87
N PRO A 263 -10.00 -1.11 1.83
CA PRO A 263 -9.59 -1.37 0.45
C PRO A 263 -8.08 -1.30 0.25
N ARG A 264 -7.44 -0.28 0.82
CA ARG A 264 -5.98 -0.08 0.76
C ARG A 264 -5.19 -1.28 1.29
N SER A 265 -5.78 -2.08 2.18
CA SER A 265 -5.14 -3.26 2.75
C SER A 265 -5.01 -4.40 1.74
N PHE A 266 -5.66 -4.32 0.57
CA PHE A 266 -5.54 -5.31 -0.51
C PHE A 266 -4.41 -5.00 -1.51
N SER A 267 -3.61 -3.94 -1.29
CA SER A 267 -2.45 -3.57 -2.13
C SER A 267 -1.14 -4.24 -1.68
N THR A 268 -0.11 -4.27 -2.52
CA THR A 268 1.24 -4.75 -2.11
C THR A 268 2.10 -3.65 -1.49
N ASN A 269 1.53 -2.47 -1.22
CA ASN A 269 2.26 -1.32 -0.68
C ASN A 269 2.99 -1.63 0.62
N CYS A 270 2.42 -2.43 1.53
CA CYS A 270 3.10 -2.82 2.76
C CYS A 270 4.38 -3.64 2.50
N LEU A 271 4.36 -4.52 1.50
CA LEU A 271 5.53 -5.30 1.08
C LEU A 271 6.56 -4.40 0.39
N GLU A 272 6.12 -3.46 -0.45
CA GLU A 272 7.02 -2.49 -1.08
C GLU A 272 7.70 -1.58 -0.05
N SER A 273 6.95 -1.12 0.95
CA SER A 273 7.49 -0.38 2.09
C SER A 273 8.49 -1.23 2.87
N TYR A 274 8.18 -2.49 3.14
CA TYR A 274 9.12 -3.42 3.77
C TYR A 274 10.42 -3.57 2.96
N PHE A 275 10.32 -3.75 1.63
CA PHE A 275 11.51 -3.82 0.76
C PHE A 275 12.29 -2.50 0.70
N ALA A 276 11.60 -1.35 0.76
CA ALA A 276 12.25 -0.05 0.83
C ALA A 276 13.03 0.12 2.14
N LEU A 277 12.43 -0.28 3.26
CA LEU A 277 13.08 -0.26 4.57
C LEU A 277 14.29 -1.21 4.61
N ALA A 278 14.15 -2.41 4.06
CA ALA A 278 15.25 -3.36 3.94
C ALA A 278 16.43 -2.80 3.12
N ARG A 279 16.13 -2.05 2.05
CA ARG A 279 17.15 -1.33 1.26
C ARG A 279 17.77 -0.18 2.03
N ALA A 280 16.98 0.58 2.78
CA ALA A 280 17.45 1.73 3.54
C ALA A 280 18.50 1.34 4.60
N LEU A 281 18.37 0.15 5.20
CA LEU A 281 19.36 -0.39 6.13
C LEU A 281 20.73 -0.67 5.48
N GLY A 282 20.77 -0.89 4.17
CA GLY A 282 22.00 -1.04 3.40
C GLY A 282 22.76 0.28 3.13
N ARG A 283 22.24 1.43 3.60
CA ARG A 283 22.75 2.78 3.35
C ARG A 283 22.99 3.04 1.86
N SER A 284 24.24 2.93 1.40
CA SER A 284 24.65 3.18 0.02
C SER A 284 24.42 1.97 -0.91
N SER A 285 24.24 0.77 -0.37
CA SER A 285 23.96 -0.42 -1.19
C SER A 285 22.47 -0.54 -1.51
N THR A 286 22.10 -0.20 -2.74
CA THR A 286 20.73 -0.41 -3.25
C THR A 286 20.40 -1.88 -3.51
N LYS A 287 21.41 -2.75 -3.55
CA LYS A 287 21.27 -4.19 -3.73
C LYS A 287 21.22 -4.86 -2.36
N VAL A 288 20.10 -5.53 -2.08
CA VAL A 288 19.91 -6.32 -0.85
C VAL A 288 20.13 -7.78 -1.18
N THR A 289 21.08 -8.41 -0.50
CA THR A 289 21.33 -9.85 -0.58
C THR A 289 20.26 -10.63 0.19
N ALA A 290 20.13 -11.93 -0.08
CA ALA A 290 19.23 -12.79 0.68
C ALA A 290 19.57 -12.82 2.19
N ARG A 291 20.88 -12.79 2.54
CA ARG A 291 21.35 -12.70 3.93
C ARG A 291 20.89 -11.40 4.60
N GLN A 292 21.03 -10.26 3.91
CA GLN A 292 20.54 -8.97 4.41
C GLN A 292 19.02 -8.96 4.56
N MET A 293 18.25 -9.48 3.59
CA MET A 293 16.80 -9.59 3.73
C MET A 293 16.38 -10.46 4.91
N LYS A 294 17.09 -11.56 5.17
CA LYS A 294 16.85 -12.41 6.34
C LYS A 294 17.15 -11.67 7.65
N LEU A 295 18.26 -10.93 7.70
CA LEU A 295 18.62 -10.13 8.87
C LEU A 295 17.54 -9.09 9.17
N VAL A 296 17.14 -8.32 8.15
CA VAL A 296 16.09 -7.32 8.27
C VAL A 296 14.80 -7.96 8.80
N ALA A 297 14.42 -9.13 8.28
CA ALA A 297 13.22 -9.85 8.72
C ALA A 297 13.29 -10.21 10.22
N VAL A 298 14.44 -10.74 10.67
CA VAL A 298 14.66 -11.09 12.08
C VAL A 298 14.63 -9.83 12.96
N SER A 299 15.30 -8.75 12.56
CA SER A 299 15.27 -7.48 13.30
C SER A 299 13.85 -6.93 13.44
N TYR A 300 13.03 -7.00 12.39
CA TYR A 300 11.63 -6.58 12.46
C TYR A 300 10.79 -7.45 13.41
N GLN A 301 11.01 -8.77 13.41
CA GLN A 301 10.34 -9.68 14.33
C GLN A 301 10.71 -9.37 15.78
N LEU A 302 12.00 -9.16 16.06
CA LEU A 302 12.51 -8.83 17.39
C LEU A 302 11.94 -7.50 17.89
N ILE A 303 12.01 -6.43 17.08
CA ILE A 303 11.44 -5.12 17.42
C ILE A 303 9.93 -5.23 17.65
N GLY A 304 9.23 -6.05 16.86
CA GLY A 304 7.80 -6.31 17.05
C GLY A 304 7.50 -6.98 18.39
N HIS A 305 8.28 -7.98 18.78
CA HIS A 305 8.17 -8.65 20.08
C HIS A 305 8.47 -7.69 21.24
N LEU A 306 9.57 -6.94 21.17
CA LEU A 306 9.94 -5.94 22.17
C LEU A 306 8.84 -4.89 22.36
N ARG A 307 8.29 -4.34 21.27
CA ARG A 307 7.15 -3.40 21.36
C ARG A 307 5.91 -4.00 22.00
N SER A 308 5.58 -5.25 21.66
CA SER A 308 4.45 -5.95 22.27
C SER A 308 4.67 -6.14 23.77
N PHE A 309 5.88 -6.56 24.15
CA PHE A 309 6.29 -6.74 25.53
C PHE A 309 6.23 -5.41 26.31
N MET A 310 6.84 -4.35 25.79
CA MET A 310 6.78 -3.01 26.40
C MET A 310 5.35 -2.47 26.51
N SER A 311 4.48 -2.77 25.54
CA SER A 311 3.06 -2.41 25.62
C SER A 311 2.33 -3.15 26.74
N GLN A 312 2.66 -4.43 26.97
CA GLN A 312 2.08 -5.22 28.07
C GLN A 312 2.57 -4.72 29.42
N LEU A 313 3.86 -4.37 29.54
CA LEU A 313 4.40 -3.74 30.75
C LEU A 313 3.67 -2.43 31.07
N LYS A 314 3.42 -1.57 30.08
CA LYS A 314 2.67 -0.32 30.28
C LYS A 314 1.23 -0.52 30.72
N THR A 315 0.54 -1.56 30.26
CA THR A 315 -0.84 -1.86 30.70
C THR A 315 -0.89 -2.51 32.08
N ASN A 316 0.20 -3.15 32.50
CA ASN A 316 0.30 -3.80 33.82
C ASN A 316 0.83 -2.83 34.89
N TYR A 317 1.52 -1.77 34.49
CA TYR A 317 1.78 -0.59 35.30
C TYR A 317 0.55 0.33 35.28
N ASP A 318 -0.55 -0.12 35.89
CA ASP A 318 -1.49 0.83 36.45
C ASP A 318 -0.69 1.57 37.54
N PRO A 319 -0.46 2.90 37.43
CA PRO A 319 0.20 3.61 38.51
C PRO A 319 -0.65 3.35 39.73
N ILE A 320 -0.07 2.67 40.73
CA ILE A 320 -0.72 2.33 42.00
C ILE A 320 -1.54 3.55 42.39
N THR A 321 -2.85 3.45 42.17
CA THR A 321 -3.80 4.51 42.52
C THR A 321 -3.53 4.77 43.97
N GLU A 322 -3.01 5.97 44.20
CA GLU A 322 -2.77 6.63 45.48
C GLU A 322 -3.04 5.70 46.65
N LEU A 323 -1.96 5.13 47.20
CA LEU A 323 -1.96 4.72 48.59
C LEU A 323 -2.62 5.85 49.36
N ASN A 324 -3.86 5.58 49.76
CA ASN A 324 -4.72 6.42 50.56
C ASN A 324 -4.02 6.56 51.91
N MET A 325 -3.01 7.44 51.94
CA MET A 325 -2.25 7.82 53.11
C MET A 325 -3.23 8.57 53.99
N GLY A 326 -3.75 7.82 54.96
CA GLY A 326 -4.86 8.17 55.84
C GLY A 326 -4.96 9.66 56.17
N GLY A 327 -5.99 10.28 55.59
CA GLY A 327 -6.60 11.46 56.18
C GLY A 327 -7.20 11.06 57.53
N VAL A 328 -6.57 11.56 58.59
CA VAL A 328 -7.03 11.53 59.98
C VAL A 328 -8.51 11.88 60.05
N GLN A 329 -9.33 10.96 60.56
CA GLN A 329 -10.71 11.23 60.96
C GLN A 329 -10.70 12.24 62.11
N ALA A 330 -11.12 13.47 61.84
CA ALA A 330 -11.57 14.39 62.87
C ALA A 330 -13.10 14.30 62.94
N ASP A 331 -13.59 13.69 64.03
CA ASP A 331 -14.98 13.77 64.44
C ASP A 331 -15.38 15.24 64.61
N THR A 332 -16.41 15.68 63.88
CA THR A 332 -17.26 16.76 64.37
C THR A 332 -18.69 16.55 63.89
N GLN A 333 -19.55 16.24 64.84
CA GLN A 333 -21.00 16.18 64.70
C GLN A 333 -21.57 17.56 64.37
N GLY A 334 -22.64 17.59 63.56
CA GLY A 334 -23.66 18.62 63.66
C GLY A 334 -24.36 18.98 62.35
N GLY A 335 -25.68 18.79 62.31
CA GLY A 335 -26.58 19.74 61.64
C GLY A 335 -27.29 19.27 60.37
N THR A 336 -28.54 18.86 60.58
CA THR A 336 -29.66 18.73 59.63
C THR A 336 -29.88 19.90 58.67
N ALA A 337 -30.27 19.64 57.42
CA ALA A 337 -31.50 20.16 56.77
C ALA A 337 -31.63 19.75 55.29
N GLN A 338 -32.89 19.64 54.87
CA GLN A 338 -33.44 19.15 53.60
C GLN A 338 -33.39 20.15 52.42
N ALA A 339 -33.83 19.64 51.26
CA ALA A 339 -34.32 20.28 50.03
C ALA A 339 -33.25 20.49 48.93
N SER A 340 -33.50 20.43 47.63
CA SER A 340 -34.54 19.87 46.73
C SER A 340 -34.11 20.25 45.31
N THR A 341 -34.37 19.39 44.32
CA THR A 341 -34.64 19.70 42.88
C THR A 341 -33.61 20.48 42.03
N ALA A 342 -33.04 19.80 41.03
CA ALA A 342 -33.28 19.98 39.56
C ALA A 342 -32.01 19.69 38.71
N PRO A 343 -32.13 19.03 37.54
CA PRO A 343 -30.97 18.73 36.68
C PRO A 343 -30.77 19.82 35.61
N ALA A 344 -29.53 20.29 35.47
CA ALA A 344 -29.11 21.14 34.36
C ALA A 344 -28.55 20.27 33.22
N GLN A 345 -29.22 20.37 32.07
CA GLN A 345 -28.80 19.82 30.79
C GLN A 345 -27.72 20.74 30.19
N THR A 346 -26.53 20.22 29.92
CA THR A 346 -25.51 20.93 29.14
C THR A 346 -25.24 20.18 27.84
N THR A 347 -25.73 20.77 26.75
CA THR A 347 -25.34 20.53 25.36
C THR A 347 -23.90 20.97 25.13
N ILE A 348 -23.08 20.10 24.55
CA ILE A 348 -21.83 20.52 23.88
C ILE A 348 -21.89 19.98 22.45
N ASP A 349 -22.16 20.91 21.53
CA ASP A 349 -21.75 20.84 20.15
C ASP A 349 -20.22 20.95 20.08
N ALA A 350 -19.57 20.07 19.33
CA ALA A 350 -18.20 20.28 18.89
C ALA A 350 -18.03 19.78 17.45
N ALA A 351 -18.07 20.74 16.54
CA ALA A 351 -17.55 20.62 15.19
C ALA A 351 -16.05 20.32 15.24
N ALA A 352 -15.61 19.30 14.50
CA ALA A 352 -14.20 19.06 14.22
C ALA A 352 -13.91 19.39 12.76
N VAL A 353 -13.35 20.58 12.57
CA VAL A 353 -12.71 21.05 11.35
C VAL A 353 -11.35 20.36 11.17
N VAL A 354 -11.10 20.02 9.92
CA VAL A 354 -9.86 19.64 9.23
C VAL A 354 -8.56 20.15 9.87
N ALA A 355 -7.58 19.26 10.03
CA ALA A 355 -6.16 19.61 9.97
C ALA A 355 -5.39 18.52 9.19
N SER A 356 -4.95 18.90 8.01
CA SER A 356 -4.02 18.19 7.12
C SER A 356 -2.57 18.44 7.51
N ASP A 357 -1.71 17.46 7.22
CA ASP A 357 -0.33 17.57 6.74
C ASP A 357 0.60 18.63 7.35
N LEU A 358 1.61 18.15 8.09
CA LEU A 358 2.94 18.78 8.13
C LEU A 358 4.02 17.69 8.08
N VAL A 359 4.62 17.52 6.90
CA VAL A 359 5.96 16.94 6.74
C VAL A 359 6.88 18.11 6.41
N PRO A 360 7.91 18.42 7.21
CA PRO A 360 8.82 19.53 6.91
C PRO A 360 9.75 19.18 5.73
N PRO A 361 10.17 20.17 4.93
CA PRO A 361 11.10 19.96 3.83
C PRO A 361 12.52 19.75 4.36
N VAL A 362 13.23 18.78 3.78
CA VAL A 362 14.67 18.62 3.97
C VAL A 362 15.38 19.48 2.92
N SER A 363 15.99 20.57 3.36
CA SER A 363 17.00 21.31 2.60
C SER A 363 18.32 20.54 2.65
N VAL A 364 18.91 20.26 1.49
CA VAL A 364 20.27 19.73 1.39
C VAL A 364 21.14 20.86 0.87
N ASP A 365 21.88 21.50 1.78
CA ASP A 365 22.99 22.37 1.43
C ASP A 365 24.19 21.50 1.06
N VAL A 366 24.78 21.80 -0.10
CA VAL A 366 26.00 21.18 -0.60
C VAL A 366 27.16 22.07 -0.17
N GLU A 367 27.82 21.70 0.93
CA GLU A 367 29.12 22.24 1.30
C GLU A 367 30.20 21.20 0.99
N SER A 368 31.10 21.60 0.10
CA SER A 368 32.32 20.90 -0.25
C SER A 368 33.37 21.15 0.83
N ASP A 369 33.90 20.11 1.45
CA ASP A 369 35.10 20.28 2.26
C ASP A 369 36.09 19.14 2.17
N GLN A 370 37.35 19.55 2.15
CA GLN A 370 38.56 18.77 1.89
C GLN A 370 38.89 17.86 3.08
N MET A 371 39.28 16.61 2.79
CA MET A 371 39.76 15.68 3.82
C MET A 371 41.17 16.06 4.30
N PRO A 372 41.43 16.15 5.62
CA PRO A 372 42.79 16.07 6.14
C PRO A 372 43.22 14.60 6.29
N ALA A 373 44.52 14.39 6.10
CA ALA A 373 45.18 13.08 6.19
C ALA A 373 45.03 12.46 7.59
N ARG A 374 44.72 11.14 7.62
CA ARG A 374 44.55 10.36 8.84
C ARG A 374 45.91 9.84 9.31
N ALA A 375 46.31 10.26 10.52
CA ALA A 375 47.44 9.68 11.24
C ALA A 375 47.09 8.27 11.72
N SER A 376 48.05 7.36 11.60
CA SER A 376 48.00 5.99 12.11
C SER A 376 48.28 5.98 13.62
N GLY A 377 47.26 5.70 14.41
CA GLY A 377 47.37 5.36 15.83
C GLY A 377 46.61 4.06 16.07
N THR A 378 47.33 3.02 16.49
CA THR A 378 46.76 1.78 17.04
C THR A 378 46.45 2.03 18.51
N GLU A 379 45.18 2.30 18.83
CA GLU A 379 44.66 2.22 20.18
C GLU A 379 43.91 0.89 20.32
N SER A 380 44.15 0.22 21.45
CA SER A 380 43.72 -1.13 21.79
C SER A 380 42.21 -1.21 21.94
N GLY A 381 41.59 -2.22 21.33
CA GLY A 381 40.14 -2.47 21.38
C GLY A 381 39.56 -2.74 22.77
N ASP A 382 40.39 -2.83 23.82
CA ASP A 382 39.94 -3.15 25.17
C ASP A 382 39.19 -1.98 25.87
N GLU A 383 39.46 -0.72 25.50
CA GLU A 383 38.77 0.44 26.09
C GLU A 383 37.35 0.65 25.53
N GLU A 384 37.10 0.22 24.29
CA GLU A 384 35.76 0.28 23.67
C GLU A 384 34.83 -0.80 24.23
N TRP A 385 35.40 -1.93 24.69
CA TRP A 385 34.67 -3.02 25.35
C TRP A 385 34.22 -2.69 26.77
N GLU A 386 35.04 -1.99 27.57
CA GLU A 386 34.68 -1.56 28.93
C GLU A 386 33.61 -0.46 28.92
N ALA A 387 33.70 0.49 27.98
CA ALA A 387 32.68 1.54 27.81
C ALA A 387 31.29 0.99 27.41
N LEU A 388 31.25 -0.16 26.76
CA LEU A 388 30.01 -0.86 26.37
C LEU A 388 29.36 -1.61 27.55
N MET A 389 30.13 -1.91 28.61
CA MET A 389 29.66 -2.61 29.82
C MET A 389 29.08 -1.67 30.88
N ASP A 390 29.41 -0.37 30.86
CA ASP A 390 28.98 0.63 31.85
C ASP A 390 27.65 1.34 31.51
N MET A 391 27.03 1.01 30.37
CA MET A 391 25.79 1.62 29.86
C MET A 391 24.56 0.77 30.18
N VAL A 392 23.98 0.93 31.38
CA VAL A 392 22.71 0.31 31.77
C VAL A 392 21.75 1.37 32.35
N ASN A 393 20.80 1.81 31.52
CA ASN A 393 19.53 2.46 31.90
C ASN A 393 18.50 2.31 30.75
N ASP A 394 17.20 2.28 31.07
CA ASP A 394 16.06 1.78 30.26
C ASP A 394 15.91 2.23 28.77
N GLU A 395 16.54 3.31 28.30
CA GLU A 395 16.57 3.67 26.85
C GLU A 395 17.78 3.09 26.10
N GLU A 396 18.80 2.61 26.83
CA GLU A 396 20.03 2.06 26.28
C GLU A 396 19.94 0.56 25.94
N ASP A 397 19.00 -0.18 26.52
CA ASP A 397 18.84 -1.62 26.28
C ASP A 397 18.43 -1.94 24.82
N GLU A 398 17.55 -1.13 24.21
CA GLU A 398 17.19 -1.30 22.79
C GLU A 398 18.38 -1.01 21.86
N ARG A 399 19.21 -0.03 22.23
CA ARG A 399 20.43 0.33 21.49
C ARG A 399 21.52 -0.72 21.67
N LEU A 400 21.65 -1.26 22.87
CA LEU A 400 22.60 -2.30 23.24
C LEU A 400 22.24 -3.62 22.54
N ILE A 401 20.97 -4.04 22.55
CA ILE A 401 20.51 -5.22 21.80
C ILE A 401 20.75 -5.05 20.30
N TYR A 402 20.53 -3.84 19.75
CA TYR A 402 20.78 -3.54 18.35
C TYR A 402 22.27 -3.60 17.99
N GLU A 403 23.15 -2.99 18.81
CA GLU A 403 24.60 -3.00 18.57
C GLU A 403 25.22 -4.38 18.83
N LEU A 404 24.75 -5.15 19.82
CA LEU A 404 25.15 -6.54 20.04
C LEU A 404 24.70 -7.46 18.90
N SER A 405 23.48 -7.27 18.40
CA SER A 405 22.99 -7.99 17.20
C SER A 405 23.83 -7.66 15.97
N LYS A 406 24.33 -6.43 15.86
CA LYS A 406 25.21 -5.99 14.77
C LYS A 406 26.62 -6.55 14.92
N LEU A 407 27.17 -6.57 16.14
CA LEU A 407 28.46 -7.17 16.47
C LEU A 407 28.48 -8.67 16.16
N LEU A 408 27.47 -9.43 16.60
CA LEU A 408 27.33 -10.87 16.32
C LEU A 408 27.46 -11.23 14.82
N LEU A 409 27.19 -10.25 13.95
CA LEU A 409 27.12 -10.40 12.51
C LEU A 409 28.29 -9.77 11.75
N ALA A 410 29.24 -9.13 12.45
CA ALA A 410 30.49 -8.66 11.87
C ALA A 410 31.37 -9.86 11.47
N ASP A 411 31.99 -9.78 10.29
CA ASP A 411 32.86 -10.85 9.78
C ASP A 411 34.21 -10.91 10.54
N ASP A 412 34.50 -9.85 11.30
CA ASP A 412 35.79 -9.58 11.94
C ASP A 412 35.90 -10.24 13.33
N LEU A 413 34.77 -10.72 13.89
CA LEU A 413 34.76 -11.43 15.17
C LEU A 413 35.19 -12.89 14.99
N THR A 414 36.03 -13.33 15.92
CA THR A 414 36.38 -14.72 16.11
C THR A 414 35.16 -15.56 16.52
N ASP A 415 35.22 -16.87 16.28
CA ASP A 415 34.11 -17.77 16.65
C ASP A 415 33.82 -17.76 18.15
N LYS A 416 34.83 -17.48 18.98
CA LYS A 416 34.67 -17.34 20.43
C LYS A 416 33.89 -16.08 20.79
N GLU A 417 34.26 -14.93 20.25
CA GLU A 417 33.55 -13.66 20.51
C GLU A 417 32.10 -13.71 20.02
N LYS A 418 31.83 -14.42 18.93
CA LYS A 418 30.45 -14.67 18.46
C LYS A 418 29.65 -15.53 19.44
N VAL A 419 30.27 -16.50 20.10
CA VAL A 419 29.61 -17.30 21.15
C VAL A 419 29.32 -16.43 22.37
N ASP A 420 30.29 -15.62 22.79
CA ASP A 420 30.15 -14.76 23.98
C ASP A 420 29.05 -13.69 23.78
N VAL A 421 29.03 -13.00 22.62
CA VAL A 421 27.97 -12.03 22.27
C VAL A 421 26.60 -12.73 22.17
N LYS A 422 26.56 -13.98 21.68
CA LYS A 422 25.31 -14.75 21.61
C LYS A 422 24.80 -15.11 23.00
N GLU A 423 25.66 -15.61 23.88
CA GLU A 423 25.29 -15.93 25.27
C GLU A 423 24.83 -14.69 26.02
N MET A 424 25.45 -13.54 25.76
CA MET A 424 25.03 -12.26 26.33
C MET A 424 23.65 -11.83 25.82
N LEU A 425 23.40 -11.97 24.51
CA LEU A 425 22.08 -11.69 23.92
C LEU A 425 21.01 -12.64 24.47
N ASP A 426 21.33 -13.93 24.57
CA ASP A 426 20.43 -14.97 25.10
C ASP A 426 20.13 -14.72 26.59
N LYS A 427 21.13 -14.27 27.37
CA LYS A 427 20.95 -13.88 28.77
C LYS A 427 20.09 -12.63 28.91
N MET A 428 20.37 -11.57 28.15
CA MET A 428 19.55 -10.35 28.15
C MET A 428 18.11 -10.65 27.75
N LEU A 429 17.90 -11.50 26.74
CA LEU A 429 16.56 -11.93 26.35
C LEU A 429 15.90 -12.80 27.42
N SER A 430 16.65 -13.63 28.15
CA SER A 430 16.14 -14.45 29.25
C SER A 430 15.83 -13.67 30.52
N ASP A 431 16.53 -12.56 30.78
CA ASP A 431 16.27 -11.70 31.94
C ASP A 431 15.08 -10.76 31.67
N VAL A 432 14.75 -10.52 30.39
CA VAL A 432 13.62 -9.69 29.94
C VAL A 432 12.33 -10.50 29.72
N LEU A 433 12.41 -11.77 29.29
CA LEU A 433 11.26 -12.68 29.09
C LEU A 433 10.83 -13.39 30.37
#